data_AF-A0A7C6NY71-F1
#
_entry.id   AF-A0A7C6NY71-F1
#
_cell.length_a   1.000
_cell.length_b   1.000
_cell.length_c   1.000
_cell.angle_alpha   90.00
_cell.angle_beta   90.00
_cell.angle_gamma   90.00
#
_symmetry.space_group_name_H-M   'P 1'
#
loop_
_entity.id
_entity.type
_entity.pdbx_description
1 polymer ?
#
loop_
_entity_poly.entity_id
_entity_poly.type
_entity_poly.pdbx_seq_one_letter_code
_entity_poly.pdbx_strand_id
1 'polypeptide(L)'
;MVTMYEKYLKLNIEGSHIGLEYGVGKNNYFCTPKGASVIGWAGVDGIHFCFVRGFGEMVFAVSPMNTPGNYVHPLAQNFKDFLRLLLACGHTAALEQAWRWDQAQFDGFLGENAPTAEQSVALDIIREKLSLTPMDRPFTYIKGLQAGFDYRRIKYAEDYDDFVPAEPQMPEWKVYFDGNFCGHHGRERAGKEIPLNRKFVWEDEAWNIPAVYTCSKGLVIDFYLKVPLERIRAFMDKWKLLDGSDGTDFTDEQRMQIDAENPLAFNMNPKAVLNGTGLLSSHGCGLSWNPCFPEGNGLEAQCVVQHYGLDPDQGYAIWRSAFLWKTHRKPQIKTLRVILAQDPIAISGPHFQVSLPGEQIEFTHPSTGQKYTLTVEGYERREFSARHFNVPTQEFPEHYTMLSYTILPAPPDGFLTITDCAPSDRPRQKHPGPNVLQATNEVCSIGIIGIPRGATSTASGGGNEGKLQAACSALHFEPVDAVEWRIVFHEKRCEDIGLELI
;
A
#
# COMPACT_ATOMS: atom_id res chain seq x y z
N MET A 1 25.05 33.82 -36.79
CA MET A 1 25.84 32.56 -36.70
C MET A 1 24.85 31.48 -36.32
N VAL A 2 24.78 30.36 -37.05
CA VAL A 2 23.77 29.31 -36.81
C VAL A 2 24.08 28.59 -35.49
N THR A 3 23.10 28.50 -34.58
CA THR A 3 23.29 27.87 -33.26
C THR A 3 23.40 26.35 -33.38
N MET A 4 23.89 25.66 -32.33
CA MET A 4 23.95 24.19 -32.37
C MET A 4 22.54 23.58 -32.44
N TYR A 5 21.57 24.21 -31.78
CA TYR A 5 20.17 23.81 -31.83
C TYR A 5 19.58 23.90 -33.25
N GLU A 6 19.84 25.00 -33.96
CA GLU A 6 19.42 25.16 -35.36
C GLU A 6 20.08 24.14 -36.30
N LYS A 7 21.33 23.74 -36.03
CA LYS A 7 21.99 22.67 -36.79
C LYS A 7 21.34 21.32 -36.54
N TYR A 8 20.99 21.01 -35.30
CA TYR A 8 20.28 19.79 -34.94
C TYR A 8 18.91 19.69 -35.63
N LEU A 9 18.12 20.76 -35.61
CA LEU A 9 16.80 20.78 -36.27
C LEU A 9 16.89 20.47 -37.78
N LYS A 10 17.98 20.86 -38.44
CA LYS A 10 18.21 20.57 -39.87
C LYS A 10 18.53 19.11 -40.18
N LEU A 11 18.83 18.29 -39.17
CA LEU A 11 19.08 16.86 -39.36
C LEU A 11 17.78 16.07 -39.59
N ASN A 12 16.63 16.65 -39.23
CA ASN A 12 15.30 16.03 -39.39
C ASN A 12 15.24 14.60 -38.82
N ILE A 13 15.81 14.42 -37.62
CA ILE A 13 15.82 13.16 -36.90
C ILE A 13 14.45 12.97 -36.24
N GLU A 14 13.97 11.73 -36.24
CA GLU A 14 12.79 11.33 -35.50
C GLU A 14 13.07 11.37 -33.99
N GLY A 15 12.72 12.49 -33.35
CA GLY A 15 13.08 12.81 -31.98
C GLY A 15 12.50 11.86 -30.93
N SER A 16 11.45 11.11 -31.26
CA SER A 16 10.83 10.10 -30.39
C SER A 16 11.78 8.97 -30.00
N HIS A 17 12.73 8.62 -30.87
CA HIS A 17 13.72 7.59 -30.52
C HIS A 17 14.63 8.03 -29.38
N ILE A 18 14.93 9.32 -29.27
CA ILE A 18 15.90 9.84 -28.29
C ILE A 18 15.24 10.67 -27.18
N GLY A 19 13.91 10.63 -27.07
CA GLY A 19 13.13 11.36 -26.05
C GLY A 19 13.21 12.88 -26.22
N LEU A 20 13.15 13.34 -27.47
CA LEU A 20 13.04 14.74 -27.91
C LEU A 20 11.91 14.88 -28.93
N GLU A 21 10.75 14.34 -28.59
CA GLU A 21 9.55 14.34 -29.41
C GLU A 21 9.06 15.76 -29.70
N TYR A 22 8.54 15.98 -30.91
CA TYR A 22 7.94 17.26 -31.26
C TYR A 22 6.50 17.32 -30.74
N GLY A 23 6.27 18.13 -29.72
CA GLY A 23 4.92 18.30 -29.17
C GLY A 23 4.01 19.08 -30.13
N VAL A 24 2.83 18.54 -30.42
CA VAL A 24 1.84 19.14 -31.34
C VAL A 24 1.07 20.32 -30.68
N GLY A 25 1.36 20.65 -29.42
CA GLY A 25 0.73 21.76 -28.70
C GLY A 25 1.67 22.48 -27.73
N LYS A 26 1.44 23.78 -27.52
CA LYS A 26 2.09 24.60 -26.48
C LYS A 26 1.43 24.38 -25.12
N ASN A 27 1.40 23.15 -24.62
CA ASN A 27 0.86 22.88 -23.30
C ASN A 27 1.97 23.10 -22.28
N ASN A 28 2.07 24.33 -21.76
CA ASN A 28 2.93 24.59 -20.62
C ASN A 28 2.27 24.01 -19.36
N TYR A 29 2.98 23.15 -18.64
CA TYR A 29 2.59 22.68 -17.33
C TYR A 29 2.78 23.78 -16.27
N PHE A 30 2.08 23.68 -15.14
CA PHE A 30 2.17 24.67 -14.05
C PHE A 30 3.61 24.97 -13.61
N CYS A 31 4.47 23.95 -13.61
CA CYS A 31 5.88 24.04 -13.24
C CYS A 31 6.83 24.42 -14.40
N THR A 32 6.30 24.79 -15.56
CA THR A 32 7.11 25.25 -16.70
C THR A 32 7.63 26.67 -16.41
N PRO A 33 8.95 26.91 -16.47
CA PRO A 33 9.50 28.24 -16.22
C PRO A 33 8.92 29.33 -17.13
N LYS A 34 8.70 30.51 -16.57
CA LYS A 34 8.25 31.70 -17.31
C LYS A 34 9.27 32.08 -18.37
N GLY A 35 8.81 32.11 -19.63
CA GLY A 35 9.67 32.39 -20.78
C GLY A 35 10.48 31.18 -21.25
N ALA A 36 10.09 29.96 -20.86
CA ALA A 36 10.62 28.73 -21.43
C ALA A 36 10.32 28.61 -22.92
N SER A 37 11.29 28.09 -23.67
CA SER A 37 11.17 27.67 -25.06
C SER A 37 11.43 26.17 -25.12
N VAL A 38 10.37 25.39 -25.26
CA VAL A 38 10.42 23.92 -25.29
C VAL A 38 11.14 23.46 -26.55
N ILE A 39 12.08 22.53 -26.39
CA ILE A 39 12.92 21.96 -27.45
C ILE A 39 12.60 20.49 -27.76
N GLY A 40 11.86 19.81 -26.88
CA GLY A 40 11.41 18.44 -27.07
C GLY A 40 10.69 17.89 -25.84
N TRP A 41 9.92 16.82 -26.04
CA TRP A 41 9.17 16.11 -25.01
C TRP A 41 9.70 14.67 -24.87
N ALA A 42 9.51 14.07 -23.70
CA ALA A 42 9.76 12.65 -23.48
C ALA A 42 8.47 11.98 -22.99
N GLY A 43 7.93 11.07 -23.81
CA GLY A 43 6.75 10.28 -23.45
C GLY A 43 5.48 11.11 -23.26
N VAL A 44 4.53 10.55 -22.51
CA VAL A 44 3.18 11.13 -22.33
C VAL A 44 2.98 11.85 -20.99
N ASP A 45 3.94 11.74 -20.07
CA ASP A 45 3.83 12.23 -18.68
C ASP A 45 4.09 13.73 -18.52
N GLY A 46 4.24 14.45 -19.64
CA GLY A 46 4.48 15.90 -19.62
C GLY A 46 5.93 16.32 -19.36
N ILE A 47 6.87 15.37 -19.36
CA ILE A 47 8.29 15.65 -19.25
C ILE A 47 8.75 16.38 -20.51
N HIS A 48 9.41 17.53 -20.32
CA HIS A 48 9.93 18.31 -21.43
C HIS A 48 11.26 18.98 -21.14
N PHE A 49 11.97 19.24 -22.22
CA PHE A 49 13.25 19.94 -22.20
C PHE A 49 13.06 21.34 -22.76
N CYS A 50 13.66 22.34 -22.13
CA CYS A 50 13.52 23.72 -22.58
C CYS A 50 14.76 24.58 -22.36
N PHE A 51 14.84 25.67 -23.11
CA PHE A 51 15.66 26.83 -22.77
C PHE A 51 14.84 27.79 -21.93
N VAL A 52 15.42 28.40 -20.91
CA VAL A 52 14.76 29.43 -20.09
C VAL A 52 15.35 30.80 -20.40
N ARG A 53 14.49 31.77 -20.74
CA ARG A 53 14.93 33.15 -21.02
C ARG A 53 15.77 33.70 -19.86
N GLY A 54 16.96 34.21 -20.18
CA GLY A 54 17.91 34.75 -19.21
C GLY A 54 19.01 33.78 -18.76
N PHE A 55 18.98 32.53 -19.22
CA PHE A 55 20.00 31.51 -18.93
C PHE A 55 20.81 31.06 -20.17
N GLY A 56 20.75 31.84 -21.26
CA GLY A 56 21.46 31.52 -22.50
C GLY A 56 20.92 30.25 -23.16
N GLU A 57 21.82 29.38 -23.61
CA GLU A 57 21.48 28.07 -24.22
C GLU A 57 21.45 26.92 -23.20
N MET A 58 21.40 27.22 -21.90
CA MET A 58 21.31 26.19 -20.87
C MET A 58 20.03 25.38 -21.04
N VAL A 59 20.17 24.05 -21.05
CA VAL A 59 19.06 23.11 -21.20
C VAL A 59 18.57 22.68 -19.82
N PHE A 60 17.26 22.77 -19.61
CA PHE A 60 16.57 22.32 -18.40
C PHE A 60 15.66 21.14 -18.73
N ALA A 61 15.59 20.18 -17.82
CA ALA A 61 14.49 19.22 -17.75
C ALA A 61 13.39 19.77 -16.85
N VAL A 62 12.14 19.58 -17.25
CA VAL A 62 10.94 19.90 -16.48
C VAL A 62 10.10 18.64 -16.37
N SER A 63 9.79 18.23 -15.13
CA SER A 63 8.99 17.04 -14.84
C SER A 63 7.84 17.40 -13.89
N PRO A 64 6.58 17.44 -14.36
CA PRO A 64 5.42 17.79 -13.54
C PRO A 64 5.11 16.80 -12.42
N MET A 65 5.58 15.55 -12.57
CA MET A 65 5.32 14.45 -11.63
C MET A 65 6.35 14.37 -10.48
N ASN A 66 7.35 15.26 -10.47
CA ASN A 66 8.34 15.29 -9.39
C ASN A 66 7.76 15.86 -8.08
N THR A 67 8.49 15.69 -6.99
CA THR A 67 8.11 16.23 -5.68
C THR A 67 8.08 17.76 -5.68
N PRO A 68 7.19 18.39 -4.88
CA PRO A 68 7.17 19.84 -4.73
C PRO A 68 8.56 20.43 -4.50
N GLY A 69 8.91 21.42 -5.33
CA GLY A 69 10.23 22.07 -5.31
C GLY A 69 11.30 21.44 -6.21
N ASN A 70 11.07 20.24 -6.76
CA ASN A 70 12.02 19.52 -7.62
C ASN A 70 11.50 19.32 -9.06
N TYR A 71 10.81 20.32 -9.60
CA TYR A 71 10.20 20.20 -10.93
C TYR A 71 11.15 20.51 -12.08
N VAL A 72 12.21 21.30 -11.84
CA VAL A 72 13.07 21.83 -12.90
C VAL A 72 14.53 21.62 -12.54
N HIS A 73 15.28 20.95 -13.41
CA HIS A 73 16.70 20.66 -13.18
C HIS A 73 17.56 21.09 -14.39
N PRO A 74 18.67 21.81 -14.18
CA PRO A 74 19.61 22.09 -15.27
C PRO A 74 20.34 20.79 -15.66
N LEU A 75 20.44 20.54 -16.96
CA LEU A 75 21.11 19.37 -17.52
C LEU A 75 22.44 19.71 -18.19
N ALA A 76 22.47 20.80 -18.96
CA ALA A 76 23.64 21.18 -19.74
C ALA A 76 23.78 22.69 -19.85
N GLN A 77 25.02 23.18 -19.82
CA GLN A 77 25.33 24.61 -19.94
C GLN A 77 24.95 25.19 -21.30
N ASN A 78 24.90 24.36 -22.33
CA ASN A 78 24.55 24.72 -23.69
C ASN A 78 24.00 23.49 -24.44
N PHE A 79 23.38 23.72 -25.59
CA PHE A 79 22.77 22.63 -26.37
C PHE A 79 23.80 21.64 -26.95
N LYS A 80 25.05 22.06 -27.19
CA LYS A 80 26.11 21.15 -27.63
C LYS A 80 26.42 20.12 -26.55
N ASP A 81 26.59 20.56 -25.31
CA ASP A 81 26.86 19.67 -24.18
C ASP A 81 25.68 18.73 -23.90
N PHE A 82 24.45 19.22 -24.10
CA PHE A 82 23.25 18.38 -24.03
C PHE A 82 23.29 17.23 -25.05
N LEU A 83 23.64 17.50 -26.31
CA LEU A 83 23.81 16.44 -27.31
C LEU A 83 24.94 15.47 -26.95
N ARG A 84 26.04 15.95 -26.36
CA ARG A 84 27.13 15.07 -25.90
C ARG A 84 26.70 14.17 -24.73
N LEU A 85 25.88 14.69 -23.82
CA LEU A 85 25.25 13.91 -22.76
C LEU A 85 24.33 12.84 -23.34
N LEU A 86 23.49 13.20 -24.31
CA LEU A 86 22.60 12.26 -25.00
C LEU A 86 23.39 11.15 -25.71
N LEU A 87 24.49 11.50 -26.39
CA LEU A 87 25.40 10.52 -26.99
C LEU A 87 26.06 9.58 -25.96
N ALA A 88 26.27 10.02 -24.72
CA ALA A 88 26.84 9.20 -23.67
C ALA A 88 25.78 8.31 -22.99
N CYS A 89 24.54 8.78 -22.91
CA CYS A 89 23.49 8.16 -22.11
C CYS A 89 22.43 7.42 -22.95
N GLY A 90 22.48 7.54 -24.28
CA GLY A 90 21.56 6.88 -25.21
C GLY A 90 20.20 7.57 -25.34
N HIS A 91 19.62 8.00 -24.23
CA HIS A 91 18.26 8.54 -24.16
C HIS A 91 18.16 9.67 -23.13
N THR A 92 17.18 10.57 -23.28
CA THR A 92 16.97 11.67 -22.32
C THR A 92 16.45 11.20 -20.96
N ALA A 93 15.90 9.99 -20.86
CA ALA A 93 15.39 9.41 -19.60
C ALA A 93 16.45 9.39 -18.49
N ALA A 94 17.68 8.96 -18.81
CA ALA A 94 18.77 8.97 -17.84
C ALA A 94 19.17 10.39 -17.41
N LEU A 95 19.08 11.36 -18.33
CA LEU A 95 19.41 12.76 -18.06
C LEU A 95 18.37 13.39 -17.13
N GLU A 96 17.08 13.13 -17.39
CA GLU A 96 15.98 13.63 -16.56
C GLU A 96 16.08 13.07 -15.14
N GLN A 97 16.26 11.77 -14.95
CA GLN A 97 16.29 11.17 -13.62
C GLN A 97 17.60 11.38 -12.84
N ALA A 98 18.66 11.90 -13.47
CA ALA A 98 19.97 12.08 -12.85
C ALA A 98 19.94 12.93 -11.56
N TRP A 99 18.95 13.81 -11.35
CA TRP A 99 18.87 14.66 -10.16
C TRP A 99 18.67 13.85 -8.86
N ARG A 100 17.95 12.72 -8.90
CA ARG A 100 17.62 11.91 -7.72
C ARG A 100 18.57 10.74 -7.46
N TRP A 101 19.42 10.39 -8.43
CA TRP A 101 20.30 9.22 -8.32
C TRP A 101 21.68 9.55 -7.76
N ASP A 102 22.32 8.53 -7.21
CA ASP A 102 23.78 8.46 -7.05
C ASP A 102 24.46 7.89 -8.32
N GLN A 103 25.80 7.85 -8.31
CA GLN A 103 26.58 7.39 -9.48
C GLN A 103 26.31 5.91 -9.81
N ALA A 104 26.12 5.05 -8.80
CA ALA A 104 25.92 3.62 -9.00
C ALA A 104 24.54 3.34 -9.62
N GLN A 105 23.51 4.04 -9.14
CA GLN A 105 22.16 3.97 -9.71
C GLN A 105 22.13 4.47 -11.16
N PHE A 106 22.83 5.57 -11.45
CA PHE A 106 22.94 6.11 -12.81
C PHE A 106 23.63 5.13 -13.76
N ASP A 107 24.76 4.54 -13.34
CA ASP A 107 25.51 3.58 -14.15
C ASP A 107 24.72 2.27 -14.34
N GLY A 108 24.02 1.81 -13.30
CA GLY A 108 23.12 0.66 -13.38
C GLY A 108 22.01 0.85 -14.41
N PHE A 109 21.34 2.01 -14.38
CA PHE A 109 20.30 2.35 -15.35
C PHE A 109 20.82 2.33 -16.79
N LEU A 110 22.01 2.89 -17.04
CA LEU A 110 22.62 2.87 -18.38
C LEU A 110 23.00 1.45 -18.85
N GLY A 111 23.41 0.59 -17.92
CA GLY A 111 23.72 -0.82 -18.23
C GLY A 111 22.49 -1.62 -18.62
N GLU A 112 21.36 -1.40 -17.94
CA GLU A 112 20.09 -2.09 -18.19
C GLU A 112 19.37 -1.55 -19.44
N ASN A 113 19.55 -0.25 -19.74
CA ASN A 113 18.85 0.44 -20.81
C ASN A 113 19.80 0.82 -21.96
N ALA A 114 20.53 -0.18 -22.48
CA ALA A 114 21.37 0.01 -23.65
C ALA A 114 20.55 0.50 -24.86
N PRO A 115 21.08 1.40 -25.71
CA PRO A 115 20.33 1.95 -26.83
C PRO A 115 19.82 0.88 -27.80
N THR A 116 18.56 1.00 -28.23
CA THR A 116 18.01 0.16 -29.31
C THR A 116 18.68 0.45 -30.66
N ALA A 117 18.37 -0.34 -31.68
CA ALA A 117 18.88 -0.12 -33.03
C ALA A 117 18.43 1.25 -33.59
N GLU A 118 17.17 1.61 -33.40
CA GLU A 118 16.58 2.88 -33.84
C GLU A 118 17.20 4.07 -33.11
N GLN A 119 17.43 3.92 -31.80
CA GLN A 119 18.13 4.90 -30.97
C GLN A 119 19.56 5.11 -31.45
N SER A 120 20.28 4.02 -31.70
CA SER A 120 21.66 4.05 -32.18
C SER A 120 21.76 4.77 -33.52
N VAL A 121 20.85 4.52 -34.46
CA VAL A 121 20.80 5.24 -35.75
C VAL A 121 20.63 6.74 -35.56
N ALA A 122 19.71 7.16 -34.69
CA ALA A 122 19.49 8.58 -34.41
C ALA A 122 20.73 9.24 -33.79
N LEU A 123 21.37 8.58 -32.82
CA LEU A 123 22.59 9.05 -32.17
C LEU A 123 23.78 9.11 -33.14
N ASP A 124 23.87 8.17 -34.07
CA ASP A 124 24.93 8.13 -35.08
C ASP A 124 24.84 9.31 -36.05
N ILE A 125 23.62 9.68 -36.47
CA ILE A 125 23.39 10.87 -37.28
C ILE A 125 23.88 12.12 -36.53
N ILE A 126 23.57 12.26 -35.23
CA ILE A 126 24.03 13.38 -34.40
C ILE A 126 25.55 13.41 -34.33
N ARG A 127 26.17 12.27 -34.01
CA ARG A 127 27.61 12.10 -33.86
C ARG A 127 28.36 12.48 -35.14
N GLU A 128 27.95 11.92 -36.27
CA GLU A 128 28.62 12.13 -37.57
C GLU A 128 28.36 13.53 -38.12
N LYS A 129 27.09 13.94 -38.24
CA LYS A 129 26.72 15.19 -38.93
C LYS A 129 27.08 16.44 -38.14
N LEU A 130 27.14 16.35 -36.81
CA LEU A 130 27.55 17.47 -35.95
C LEU A 130 28.99 17.34 -35.43
N SER A 131 29.69 16.25 -35.76
CA SER A 131 31.06 15.97 -35.33
C SER A 131 31.23 16.08 -33.81
N LEU A 132 30.33 15.42 -33.08
CA LEU A 132 30.30 15.42 -31.61
C LEU A 132 30.75 14.06 -31.07
N THR A 133 31.44 14.08 -29.93
CA THR A 133 31.79 12.89 -29.19
C THR A 133 30.93 12.78 -27.92
N PRO A 134 30.65 11.57 -27.42
CA PRO A 134 30.04 11.39 -26.11
C PRO A 134 30.73 12.19 -25.02
N MET A 135 29.99 12.54 -23.97
CA MET A 135 30.56 13.15 -22.77
C MET A 135 31.26 12.09 -21.91
N ASP A 136 32.48 12.38 -21.44
CA ASP A 136 33.30 11.39 -20.71
C ASP A 136 32.75 11.06 -19.32
N ARG A 137 32.28 12.07 -18.58
CA ARG A 137 31.75 11.92 -17.21
C ARG A 137 30.37 12.56 -17.09
N PRO A 138 29.34 11.99 -17.73
CA PRO A 138 28.02 12.61 -17.86
C PRO A 138 27.38 12.91 -16.50
N PHE A 139 27.38 11.94 -15.57
CA PHE A 139 26.80 12.12 -14.24
C PHE A 139 27.52 13.20 -13.42
N THR A 140 28.86 13.16 -13.38
CA THR A 140 29.66 14.17 -12.66
C THR A 140 29.40 15.58 -13.21
N TYR A 141 29.27 15.73 -14.52
CA TYR A 141 28.97 17.01 -15.16
C TYR A 141 27.58 17.53 -14.75
N ILE A 142 26.54 16.69 -14.83
CA ILE A 142 25.17 17.07 -14.46
C ILE A 142 25.10 17.47 -12.98
N LYS A 143 25.64 16.65 -12.08
CA LYS A 143 25.63 16.95 -10.63
C LYS A 143 26.40 18.21 -10.29
N GLY A 144 27.54 18.45 -10.96
CA GLY A 144 28.30 19.68 -10.80
C GLY A 144 27.51 20.92 -11.23
N LEU A 145 26.76 20.82 -12.33
CA LEU A 145 25.88 21.89 -12.80
C LEU A 145 24.72 22.16 -11.83
N GLN A 146 24.06 21.10 -11.35
CA GLN A 146 22.94 21.19 -10.41
C GLN A 146 23.36 21.78 -9.06
N ALA A 147 24.48 21.33 -8.49
CA ALA A 147 24.99 21.83 -7.23
C ALA A 147 25.39 23.32 -7.28
N GLY A 148 25.81 23.81 -8.44
CA GLY A 148 26.20 25.21 -8.65
C GLY A 148 25.06 26.15 -9.06
N PHE A 149 23.84 25.65 -9.24
CA PHE A 149 22.74 26.43 -9.79
C PHE A 149 21.87 27.08 -8.70
N ASP A 150 21.56 28.37 -8.86
CA ASP A 150 20.63 29.08 -7.97
C ASP A 150 19.19 28.97 -8.49
N TYR A 151 18.46 28.00 -7.96
CA TYR A 151 17.06 27.69 -8.34
C TYR A 151 16.09 28.87 -8.11
N ARG A 152 16.38 29.81 -7.20
CA ARG A 152 15.54 31.00 -6.95
C ARG A 152 15.46 31.96 -8.15
N ARG A 153 16.38 31.80 -9.10
CA ARG A 153 16.42 32.57 -10.35
C ARG A 153 15.38 32.06 -11.34
N ILE A 154 14.90 30.83 -11.21
CA ILE A 154 13.79 30.32 -12.02
C ILE A 154 12.52 31.02 -11.54
N LYS A 155 11.78 31.59 -12.49
CA LYS A 155 10.50 32.26 -12.24
C LYS A 155 9.41 31.45 -12.90
N TYR A 156 8.28 31.33 -12.23
CA TYR A 156 7.11 30.62 -12.72
C TYR A 156 5.97 31.60 -13.05
N ALA A 157 4.85 31.07 -13.54
CA ALA A 157 3.64 31.86 -13.73
C ALA A 157 3.06 32.32 -12.39
N GLU A 158 2.17 33.32 -12.41
CA GLU A 158 1.63 33.92 -11.18
C GLU A 158 0.72 32.96 -10.39
N ASP A 159 0.13 31.99 -11.09
CA ASP A 159 -0.71 30.92 -10.56
C ASP A 159 0.09 29.69 -10.11
N TYR A 160 1.43 29.72 -10.17
CA TYR A 160 2.27 28.57 -9.79
C TYR A 160 1.98 28.08 -8.37
N ASP A 161 1.90 29.00 -7.40
CA ASP A 161 1.67 28.65 -5.99
C ASP A 161 0.27 28.04 -5.76
N ASP A 162 -0.70 28.26 -6.67
CA ASP A 162 -2.04 27.66 -6.60
C ASP A 162 -2.01 26.16 -6.98
N PHE A 163 -1.00 25.73 -7.75
CA PHE A 163 -0.85 24.35 -8.23
C PHE A 163 0.21 23.55 -7.48
N VAL A 164 1.09 24.20 -6.70
CA VAL A 164 2.08 23.52 -5.88
C VAL A 164 1.41 22.99 -4.61
N PRO A 165 1.43 21.67 -4.37
CA PRO A 165 0.99 21.13 -3.09
C PRO A 165 1.79 21.77 -1.96
N ALA A 166 1.10 22.35 -0.97
CA ALA A 166 1.76 22.88 0.21
C ALA A 166 2.60 21.78 0.87
N GLU A 167 3.79 22.13 1.38
CA GLU A 167 4.56 21.20 2.21
C GLU A 167 3.65 20.70 3.34
N PRO A 168 3.51 19.38 3.51
CA PRO A 168 2.63 18.84 4.53
C PRO A 168 3.19 19.23 5.91
N GLN A 169 2.59 20.24 6.53
CA GLN A 169 2.92 20.59 7.90
C GLN A 169 2.45 19.47 8.82
N MET A 170 3.34 18.99 9.67
CA MET A 170 2.95 18.05 10.71
C MET A 170 1.88 18.71 11.59
N PRO A 171 0.68 18.10 11.69
CA PRO A 171 -0.38 18.65 12.51
C PRO A 171 0.02 18.59 13.99
N GLU A 172 -0.51 19.53 14.77
CA GLU A 172 -0.40 19.48 16.22
C GLU A 172 -1.01 18.17 16.75
N TRP A 173 -0.31 17.48 17.66
CA TRP A 173 -0.80 16.22 18.23
C TRP A 173 -2.07 16.44 19.04
N LYS A 174 -3.20 15.97 18.49
CA LYS A 174 -4.52 16.03 19.12
C LYS A 174 -5.28 14.74 18.86
N VAL A 175 -5.79 14.15 19.94
CA VAL A 175 -6.60 12.93 19.88
C VAL A 175 -8.07 13.27 20.04
N TYR A 176 -8.88 12.81 19.11
CA TYR A 176 -10.33 12.94 19.10
C TYR A 176 -10.97 11.56 19.28
N PHE A 177 -12.21 11.50 19.77
CA PHE A 177 -12.83 10.21 20.05
C PHE A 177 -13.08 9.41 18.77
N ASP A 178 -13.58 10.06 17.71
CA ASP A 178 -13.83 9.41 16.41
C ASP A 178 -12.63 9.51 15.44
N GLY A 179 -11.49 10.02 15.92
CA GLY A 179 -10.34 10.39 15.09
C GLY A 179 -9.25 9.33 15.03
N ASN A 180 -8.52 9.33 13.91
CA ASN A 180 -7.30 8.54 13.72
C ASN A 180 -6.08 9.17 14.42
N PHE A 181 -4.86 8.77 14.07
CA PHE A 181 -3.61 9.28 14.65
C PHE A 181 -3.35 10.75 14.34
N CYS A 182 -3.63 11.22 13.11
CA CYS A 182 -3.46 12.61 12.73
C CYS A 182 -4.67 13.11 11.95
N GLY A 183 -5.57 13.83 12.61
CA GLY A 183 -6.74 14.38 11.93
C GLY A 183 -7.49 15.39 12.77
N HIS A 184 -8.08 16.38 12.09
CA HIS A 184 -9.03 17.30 12.70
C HIS A 184 -10.45 16.77 12.56
N HIS A 185 -11.19 16.74 13.67
CA HIS A 185 -12.62 16.43 13.66
C HIS A 185 -13.46 17.63 14.09
N GLY A 186 -13.71 18.50 13.11
CA GLY A 186 -14.70 19.57 13.19
C GLY A 186 -14.59 20.42 14.45
N ARG A 187 -15.69 20.51 15.21
CA ARG A 187 -15.82 21.31 16.45
C ARG A 187 -15.63 20.50 17.73
N GLU A 188 -15.21 19.24 17.65
CA GLU A 188 -15.02 18.42 18.84
C GLU A 188 -13.82 18.91 19.67
N ARG A 189 -13.90 18.79 21.00
CA ARG A 189 -12.78 19.11 21.88
C ARG A 189 -11.85 17.90 21.96
N ALA A 190 -10.57 18.12 21.69
CA ALA A 190 -9.54 17.10 21.86
C ALA A 190 -9.56 16.51 23.29
N GLY A 191 -9.29 15.20 23.37
CA GLY A 191 -9.17 14.47 24.61
C GLY A 191 -8.02 15.01 25.46
N LYS A 192 -8.20 15.00 26.78
CA LYS A 192 -7.09 15.31 27.70
C LYS A 192 -6.21 14.06 27.83
N GLU A 193 -4.97 14.18 27.40
CA GLU A 193 -3.93 13.17 27.55
C GLU A 193 -3.57 12.94 29.03
N ILE A 194 -3.42 11.67 29.38
CA ILE A 194 -2.90 11.16 30.64
C ILE A 194 -1.71 10.28 30.25
N PRO A 195 -0.47 10.81 30.34
CA PRO A 195 0.72 10.03 30.07
C PRO A 195 0.84 8.87 31.07
N LEU A 196 1.05 7.66 30.56
CA LEU A 196 1.23 6.45 31.38
C LEU A 196 2.64 5.87 31.22
N ASN A 197 3.11 5.74 29.97
CA ASN A 197 4.36 5.07 29.60
C ASN A 197 4.53 3.69 30.28
N ARG A 198 3.45 2.90 30.28
CA ARG A 198 3.38 1.61 30.94
C ARG A 198 3.98 0.53 30.04
N LYS A 199 5.24 0.17 30.30
CA LYS A 199 5.95 -0.93 29.64
C LYS A 199 5.55 -2.28 30.24
N PHE A 200 5.42 -3.29 29.40
CA PHE A 200 5.18 -4.68 29.79
C PHE A 200 5.70 -5.63 28.72
N VAL A 201 5.78 -6.92 29.06
CA VAL A 201 6.16 -7.99 28.13
C VAL A 201 4.96 -8.90 27.95
N TRP A 202 4.70 -9.30 26.70
CA TRP A 202 3.62 -10.23 26.35
C TRP A 202 4.13 -11.20 25.29
N GLU A 203 4.24 -12.50 25.62
CA GLU A 203 4.86 -13.54 24.78
C GLU A 203 6.25 -13.12 24.25
N ASP A 204 7.14 -12.69 25.16
CA ASP A 204 8.49 -12.20 24.87
C ASP A 204 8.58 -10.91 24.03
N GLU A 205 7.45 -10.33 23.67
CA GLU A 205 7.39 -9.07 22.92
C GLU A 205 7.39 -7.85 23.85
N ALA A 206 8.10 -6.79 23.45
CA ALA A 206 8.21 -5.55 24.22
C ALA A 206 7.07 -4.58 23.88
N TRP A 207 6.09 -4.48 24.77
CA TRP A 207 4.91 -3.63 24.59
C TRP A 207 4.94 -2.38 25.48
N ASN A 208 4.22 -1.35 25.06
CA ASN A 208 3.99 -0.15 25.85
C ASN A 208 2.59 0.44 25.63
N ILE A 209 2.03 0.98 26.70
CA ILE A 209 0.85 1.85 26.67
C ILE A 209 1.34 3.27 27.00
N PRO A 210 1.64 4.10 25.99
CA PRO A 210 2.22 5.42 26.21
C PRO A 210 1.25 6.37 26.91
N ALA A 211 -0.01 6.40 26.50
CA ALA A 211 -0.97 7.38 27.01
C ALA A 211 -2.42 6.89 26.90
N VAL A 212 -3.25 7.51 27.74
CA VAL A 212 -4.71 7.40 27.70
C VAL A 212 -5.31 8.78 27.52
N TYR A 213 -6.30 8.92 26.66
CA TYR A 213 -6.96 10.17 26.35
C TYR A 213 -8.40 10.15 26.81
N THR A 214 -8.79 11.22 27.49
CA THR A 214 -10.11 11.34 28.09
C THR A 214 -10.98 12.32 27.30
N CYS A 215 -11.75 11.78 26.36
CA CYS A 215 -12.62 12.52 25.46
C CYS A 215 -14.03 12.73 26.05
N SER A 216 -14.85 13.52 25.36
CA SER A 216 -16.25 13.79 25.71
C SER A 216 -17.13 12.53 25.63
N LYS A 217 -16.97 11.74 24.57
CA LYS A 217 -17.76 10.53 24.28
C LYS A 217 -17.22 9.25 24.93
N GLY A 218 -15.91 9.20 25.18
CA GLY A 218 -15.28 7.99 25.69
C GLY A 218 -13.80 8.14 26.05
N LEU A 219 -13.19 6.99 26.31
CA LEU A 219 -11.78 6.80 26.58
C LEU A 219 -11.09 6.35 25.29
N VAL A 220 -9.93 6.91 24.98
CA VAL A 220 -9.05 6.43 23.90
C VAL A 220 -7.74 5.98 24.52
N ILE A 221 -7.21 4.83 24.10
CA ILE A 221 -5.96 4.28 24.61
C ILE A 221 -5.06 3.96 23.42
N ASP A 222 -3.81 4.41 23.50
CA ASP A 222 -2.79 4.05 22.51
C ASP A 222 -1.91 2.92 23.04
N PHE A 223 -1.46 2.07 22.13
CA PHE A 223 -0.60 0.92 22.37
C PHE A 223 0.48 0.89 21.29
N TYR A 224 1.67 0.42 21.63
CA TYR A 224 2.62 0.01 20.61
C TYR A 224 3.43 -1.22 21.03
N LEU A 225 3.77 -2.01 20.03
CA LEU A 225 4.74 -3.09 20.07
C LEU A 225 6.05 -2.56 19.49
N LYS A 226 7.16 -2.69 20.25
CA LYS A 226 8.50 -2.42 19.74
C LYS A 226 9.08 -3.68 19.09
N VAL A 227 9.46 -3.56 17.83
CA VAL A 227 10.03 -4.63 17.02
C VAL A 227 11.50 -4.32 16.70
N PRO A 228 12.45 -5.21 17.05
CA PRO A 228 13.85 -5.01 16.67
C PRO A 228 14.04 -4.99 15.14
N LEU A 229 14.87 -4.07 14.64
CA LEU A 229 15.21 -3.94 13.22
C LEU A 229 15.63 -5.27 12.58
N GLU A 230 16.48 -6.04 13.27
CA GLU A 230 17.01 -7.31 12.77
C GLU A 230 15.92 -8.36 12.54
N ARG A 231 14.82 -8.31 13.32
CA ARG A 231 13.68 -9.22 13.10
C ARG A 231 12.90 -8.84 11.84
N ILE A 232 12.78 -7.55 11.56
CA ILE A 232 12.13 -7.05 10.34
C ILE A 232 12.96 -7.45 9.12
N ARG A 233 14.28 -7.25 9.18
CA ARG A 233 15.21 -7.69 8.13
C ARG A 233 15.13 -9.19 7.89
N ALA A 234 15.20 -10.00 8.95
CA ALA A 234 15.09 -11.45 8.83
C ALA A 234 13.76 -11.91 8.20
N PHE A 235 12.65 -11.24 8.54
CA PHE A 235 11.35 -11.48 7.91
C PHE A 235 11.36 -11.11 6.41
N MET A 236 11.86 -9.92 6.07
CA MET A 236 11.96 -9.48 4.67
C MET A 236 12.85 -10.40 3.84
N ASP A 237 14.00 -10.82 4.38
CA ASP A 237 14.94 -11.73 3.72
C ASP A 237 14.33 -13.11 3.50
N LYS A 238 13.61 -13.64 4.50
CA LYS A 238 12.92 -14.94 4.41
C LYS A 238 11.93 -14.96 3.24
N TRP A 239 11.16 -13.89 3.11
CA TRP A 239 10.08 -13.79 2.12
C TRP A 239 10.50 -13.08 0.82
N LYS A 240 11.75 -12.64 0.72
CA LYS A 240 12.29 -11.87 -0.41
C LYS A 240 11.41 -10.69 -0.80
N LEU A 241 10.97 -9.93 0.20
CA LEU A 241 10.12 -8.75 0.02
C LEU A 241 10.98 -7.62 -0.55
N LEU A 242 11.02 -7.52 -1.89
CA LEU A 242 11.73 -6.48 -2.63
C LEU A 242 10.87 -5.23 -2.79
N ASP A 243 11.53 -4.07 -2.87
CA ASP A 243 10.89 -2.82 -3.25
C ASP A 243 10.23 -2.94 -4.62
N GLY A 244 8.92 -2.69 -4.68
CA GLY A 244 8.14 -2.68 -5.93
C GLY A 244 7.54 -4.03 -6.36
N SER A 245 7.72 -5.11 -5.60
CA SER A 245 6.92 -6.33 -5.82
C SER A 245 5.48 -6.10 -5.37
N ASP A 246 4.51 -6.36 -6.24
CA ASP A 246 3.08 -6.24 -5.93
C ASP A 246 2.52 -7.47 -5.18
N GLY A 247 3.40 -8.42 -4.81
CA GLY A 247 3.04 -9.64 -4.09
C GLY A 247 2.20 -10.61 -4.92
N THR A 248 2.12 -10.45 -6.24
CA THR A 248 1.38 -11.35 -7.14
C THR A 248 2.03 -12.73 -7.25
N ASP A 249 3.33 -12.83 -7.01
CA ASP A 249 4.09 -14.09 -7.07
C ASP A 249 3.80 -15.06 -5.91
N PHE A 250 3.15 -14.60 -4.84
CA PHE A 250 2.84 -15.43 -3.68
C PHE A 250 1.53 -16.20 -3.86
N THR A 251 1.55 -17.49 -3.54
CA THR A 251 0.31 -18.26 -3.37
C THR A 251 -0.48 -17.76 -2.16
N ASP A 252 -1.77 -18.07 -2.10
CA ASP A 252 -2.60 -17.64 -0.96
C ASP A 252 -2.12 -18.23 0.38
N GLU A 253 -1.58 -19.45 0.38
CA GLU A 253 -0.98 -20.07 1.57
C GLU A 253 0.28 -19.33 2.00
N GLN A 254 1.12 -18.94 1.04
CA GLN A 254 2.30 -18.12 1.31
C GLN A 254 1.89 -16.77 1.88
N ARG A 255 0.86 -16.12 1.33
CA ARG A 255 0.32 -14.86 1.86
C ARG A 255 -0.18 -15.00 3.28
N MET A 256 -0.96 -16.05 3.59
CA MET A 256 -1.38 -16.33 4.96
C MET A 256 -0.20 -16.51 5.91
N GLN A 257 0.85 -17.20 5.44
CA GLN A 257 2.04 -17.42 6.25
C GLN A 257 2.85 -16.12 6.44
N ILE A 258 2.98 -15.30 5.39
CA ILE A 258 3.57 -13.96 5.44
C ILE A 258 2.84 -13.11 6.46
N ASP A 259 1.51 -13.03 6.39
CA ASP A 259 0.67 -12.26 7.31
C ASP A 259 0.80 -12.77 8.76
N ALA A 260 0.82 -14.10 8.94
CA ALA A 260 0.95 -14.75 10.25
C ALA A 260 2.34 -14.59 10.89
N GLU A 261 3.37 -14.29 10.09
CA GLU A 261 4.76 -14.13 10.52
C GLU A 261 5.22 -12.67 10.54
N ASN A 262 4.45 -11.76 9.93
CA ASN A 262 4.82 -10.36 9.80
C ASN A 262 4.95 -9.72 11.19
N PRO A 263 6.16 -9.30 11.59
CA PRO A 263 6.40 -8.81 12.94
C PRO A 263 5.73 -7.46 13.22
N LEU A 264 5.31 -6.73 12.17
CA LEU A 264 4.59 -5.47 12.28
C LEU A 264 3.06 -5.64 12.17
N ALA A 265 2.56 -6.86 11.91
CA ALA A 265 1.14 -7.17 11.85
C ALA A 265 0.71 -7.93 13.11
N PHE A 266 0.12 -7.22 14.06
CA PHE A 266 -0.42 -7.83 15.28
C PHE A 266 -1.86 -7.36 15.51
N ASN A 267 -2.82 -8.27 15.40
CA ASN A 267 -4.23 -7.92 15.63
C ASN A 267 -4.59 -8.13 17.10
N MET A 268 -4.82 -7.02 17.81
CA MET A 268 -5.20 -7.02 19.21
C MET A 268 -6.63 -6.51 19.39
N ASN A 269 -7.35 -7.15 20.31
CA ASN A 269 -8.70 -6.79 20.73
C ASN A 269 -8.70 -6.37 22.21
N PRO A 270 -8.33 -5.11 22.52
CA PRO A 270 -8.27 -4.64 23.89
C PRO A 270 -9.68 -4.41 24.46
N LYS A 271 -9.87 -4.76 25.73
CA LYS A 271 -11.06 -4.45 26.53
C LYS A 271 -10.68 -3.54 27.69
N ALA A 272 -11.43 -2.47 27.90
CA ALA A 272 -11.20 -1.56 29.03
C ALA A 272 -12.21 -1.80 30.15
N VAL A 273 -11.73 -1.84 31.40
CA VAL A 273 -12.53 -1.91 32.62
C VAL A 273 -12.23 -0.68 33.46
N LEU A 274 -13.23 0.18 33.62
CA LEU A 274 -13.12 1.44 34.34
C LEU A 274 -13.91 1.34 35.66
N ASN A 275 -13.27 1.62 36.79
CA ASN A 275 -13.89 1.56 38.12
C ASN A 275 -14.65 0.23 38.36
N GLY A 276 -14.09 -0.89 37.92
CA GLY A 276 -14.70 -2.23 38.00
C GLY A 276 -15.79 -2.52 36.96
N THR A 277 -16.09 -1.57 36.05
CA THR A 277 -17.12 -1.74 35.02
C THR A 277 -16.49 -1.78 33.62
N GLY A 278 -16.75 -2.85 32.87
CA GLY A 278 -16.32 -2.96 31.46
C GLY A 278 -16.94 -1.88 30.57
N LEU A 279 -16.12 -1.23 29.73
CA LEU A 279 -16.56 -0.28 28.70
C LEU A 279 -16.86 -1.00 27.39
N LEU A 280 -17.72 -0.40 26.56
CA LEU A 280 -18.02 -0.91 25.23
C LEU A 280 -16.94 -0.43 24.25
N SER A 281 -16.29 -1.37 23.55
CA SER A 281 -15.39 -1.03 22.44
C SER A 281 -16.20 -0.41 21.31
N SER A 282 -15.73 0.71 20.76
CA SER A 282 -16.41 1.44 19.69
C SER A 282 -15.74 1.20 18.36
N HIS A 283 -14.45 1.50 18.26
CA HIS A 283 -13.65 1.40 17.06
C HIS A 283 -12.17 1.48 17.45
N GLY A 284 -11.31 1.19 16.47
CA GLY A 284 -9.87 1.35 16.62
C GLY A 284 -9.21 1.46 15.27
N CYS A 285 -7.94 1.83 15.28
CA CYS A 285 -7.10 1.96 14.12
C CYS A 285 -5.68 1.50 14.48
N GLY A 286 -4.92 1.13 13.46
CA GLY A 286 -3.52 0.76 13.62
C GLY A 286 -2.69 1.26 12.45
N LEU A 287 -1.41 1.45 12.71
CA LEU A 287 -0.40 1.76 11.71
C LEU A 287 0.92 1.11 12.11
N SER A 288 1.89 1.12 11.22
CA SER A 288 3.24 0.66 11.52
C SER A 288 4.27 1.70 11.15
N TRP A 289 5.42 1.58 11.80
CA TRP A 289 6.66 2.25 11.45
C TRP A 289 7.68 1.19 11.04
N ASN A 290 8.06 1.18 9.78
CA ASN A 290 9.06 0.28 9.25
C ASN A 290 10.38 1.04 8.95
N PRO A 291 11.45 0.82 9.75
CA PRO A 291 12.73 1.49 9.55
C PRO A 291 13.47 1.06 8.27
N CYS A 292 13.12 -0.08 7.67
CA CYS A 292 13.70 -0.51 6.40
C CYS A 292 13.20 0.32 5.21
N PHE A 293 12.04 0.98 5.34
CA PHE A 293 11.42 1.81 4.29
C PHE A 293 11.01 3.17 4.86
N PRO A 294 11.97 4.03 5.25
CA PRO A 294 11.68 5.30 5.91
C PRO A 294 10.76 6.21 5.08
N GLU A 295 10.94 6.24 3.76
CA GLU A 295 10.12 7.01 2.81
C GLU A 295 8.71 6.43 2.62
N GLY A 296 8.53 5.13 2.87
CA GLY A 296 7.24 4.44 2.78
C GLY A 296 6.34 4.68 4.00
N ASN A 297 6.87 5.23 5.09
CA ASN A 297 6.08 5.53 6.29
C ASN A 297 5.25 6.79 6.09
N GLY A 298 3.94 6.66 6.26
CA GLY A 298 3.01 7.78 6.18
C GLY A 298 3.23 8.85 7.26
N LEU A 299 2.72 10.05 7.00
CA LEU A 299 2.83 11.19 7.92
C LEU A 299 2.21 10.91 9.31
N GLU A 300 1.17 10.07 9.35
CA GLU A 300 0.58 9.64 10.62
C GLU A 300 1.59 8.91 11.51
N ALA A 301 2.36 7.97 10.94
CA ALA A 301 3.37 7.20 11.68
C ALA A 301 4.49 8.10 12.19
N GLN A 302 4.93 9.06 11.36
CA GLN A 302 5.93 10.06 11.73
C GLN A 302 5.49 10.89 12.95
N CYS A 303 4.22 11.31 12.97
CA CYS A 303 3.67 12.06 14.10
C CYS A 303 3.66 11.25 15.39
N VAL A 304 3.34 9.96 15.33
CA VAL A 304 3.38 9.08 16.51
C VAL A 304 4.80 8.93 17.03
N VAL A 305 5.76 8.65 16.13
CA VAL A 305 7.19 8.50 16.47
C VAL A 305 7.72 9.76 17.14
N GLN A 306 7.40 10.94 16.60
CA GLN A 306 7.82 12.20 17.18
C GLN A 306 7.13 12.50 18.53
N HIS A 307 5.81 12.33 18.63
CA HIS A 307 5.06 12.66 19.85
C HIS A 307 5.49 11.80 21.04
N TYR A 308 5.65 10.48 20.82
CA TYR A 308 6.06 9.56 21.89
C TYR A 308 7.58 9.42 22.05
N GLY A 309 8.38 10.13 21.25
CA GLY A 309 9.85 10.06 21.31
C GLY A 309 10.37 8.65 21.04
N LEU A 310 9.81 7.98 20.03
CA LEU A 310 10.21 6.64 19.62
C LEU A 310 11.52 6.71 18.81
N ASP A 311 12.29 5.62 18.85
CA ASP A 311 13.57 5.50 18.16
C ASP A 311 13.32 5.13 16.69
N PRO A 312 13.56 6.03 15.72
CA PRO A 312 13.22 5.79 14.32
C PRO A 312 14.00 4.62 13.68
N ASP A 313 15.08 4.16 14.31
CA ASP A 313 15.88 3.01 13.85
C ASP A 313 15.28 1.66 14.27
N GLN A 314 14.16 1.68 14.99
CA GLN A 314 13.43 0.49 15.44
C GLN A 314 12.08 0.41 14.74
N GLY A 315 11.50 -0.78 14.67
CA GLY A 315 10.14 -0.95 14.15
C GLY A 315 9.08 -0.81 15.22
N TYR A 316 7.91 -0.35 14.80
CA TYR A 316 6.75 -0.26 15.69
C TYR A 316 5.49 -0.70 14.98
N ALA A 317 4.67 -1.48 15.68
CA ALA A 317 3.28 -1.65 15.34
C ALA A 317 2.45 -0.92 16.41
N ILE A 318 1.54 -0.06 15.97
CA ILE A 318 0.91 0.96 16.82
C ILE A 318 -0.60 0.84 16.66
N TRP A 319 -1.33 0.88 17.77
CA TRP A 319 -2.79 0.82 17.79
C TRP A 319 -3.38 1.91 18.67
N ARG A 320 -4.57 2.35 18.28
CA ARG A 320 -5.42 3.23 19.05
C ARG A 320 -6.79 2.59 19.16
N SER A 321 -7.33 2.53 20.37
CA SER A 321 -8.64 1.92 20.62
C SER A 321 -9.53 2.85 21.43
N ALA A 322 -10.77 3.01 20.98
CA ALA A 322 -11.77 3.90 21.56
C ALA A 322 -12.88 3.10 22.27
N PHE A 323 -13.22 3.54 23.48
CA PHE A 323 -14.21 2.91 24.36
C PHE A 323 -15.26 3.92 24.82
N LEU A 324 -16.54 3.62 24.66
CA LEU A 324 -17.63 4.53 25.01
C LEU A 324 -17.81 4.66 26.52
N TRP A 325 -18.12 5.88 26.98
CA TRP A 325 -18.66 6.07 28.33
C TRP A 325 -20.03 5.40 28.43
N LYS A 326 -20.28 4.71 29.55
CA LYS A 326 -21.64 4.23 29.87
C LYS A 326 -22.57 5.35 30.35
N THR A 327 -22.01 6.47 30.77
CA THR A 327 -22.72 7.60 31.35
C THR A 327 -22.69 8.79 30.41
N HIS A 328 -23.76 9.59 30.40
CA HIS A 328 -23.81 10.85 29.64
C HIS A 328 -22.76 11.87 30.10
N ARG A 329 -22.31 11.79 31.36
CA ARG A 329 -21.22 12.61 31.90
C ARG A 329 -19.93 11.83 31.97
N LYS A 330 -18.82 12.51 31.75
CA LYS A 330 -17.47 11.97 31.92
C LYS A 330 -17.27 11.45 33.35
N PRO A 331 -17.01 10.15 33.55
CA PRO A 331 -16.74 9.60 34.87
C PRO A 331 -15.37 10.03 35.39
N GLN A 332 -15.23 10.11 36.71
CA GLN A 332 -13.91 10.22 37.33
C GLN A 332 -13.21 8.85 37.23
N ILE A 333 -11.97 8.85 36.76
CA ILE A 333 -11.16 7.64 36.67
C ILE A 333 -10.50 7.42 38.04
N LYS A 334 -10.93 6.37 38.75
CA LYS A 334 -10.34 5.95 40.03
C LYS A 334 -9.47 4.71 39.85
N THR A 335 -9.94 3.77 39.05
CA THR A 335 -9.16 2.62 38.60
C THR A 335 -9.38 2.39 37.11
N LEU A 336 -8.33 1.99 36.41
CA LEU A 336 -8.42 1.62 34.99
C LEU A 336 -7.60 0.36 34.73
N ARG A 337 -8.26 -0.68 34.23
CA ARG A 337 -7.63 -1.92 33.79
C ARG A 337 -7.88 -2.13 32.30
N VAL A 338 -6.89 -2.67 31.59
CA VAL A 338 -7.06 -3.20 30.24
C VAL A 338 -6.85 -4.70 30.22
N ILE A 339 -7.63 -5.40 29.40
CA ILE A 339 -7.45 -6.81 29.11
C ILE A 339 -7.08 -6.89 27.63
N LEU A 340 -5.92 -7.43 27.34
CA LEU A 340 -5.39 -7.56 25.99
C LEU A 340 -5.59 -9.00 25.54
N ALA A 341 -6.20 -9.15 24.37
CA ALA A 341 -6.43 -10.44 23.72
C ALA A 341 -5.95 -10.32 22.28
N GLN A 342 -5.23 -11.34 21.79
CA GLN A 342 -4.86 -11.42 20.39
C GLN A 342 -6.02 -12.04 19.61
N ASP A 343 -6.34 -11.47 18.45
CA ASP A 343 -7.26 -12.13 17.53
C ASP A 343 -6.58 -13.39 16.94
N PRO A 344 -7.32 -14.51 16.78
CA PRO A 344 -6.76 -15.72 16.20
C PRO A 344 -6.13 -15.47 14.82
N ILE A 345 -4.99 -16.10 14.57
CA ILE A 345 -4.25 -16.01 13.31
C ILE A 345 -4.70 -17.16 12.41
N ALA A 346 -4.92 -16.85 11.13
CA ALA A 346 -5.25 -17.85 10.11
C ALA A 346 -4.02 -18.68 9.74
N ILE A 347 -4.16 -20.00 9.76
CA ILE A 347 -3.12 -20.96 9.37
C ILE A 347 -3.71 -21.91 8.33
N SER A 348 -2.99 -22.05 7.21
CA SER A 348 -3.40 -22.93 6.13
C SER A 348 -3.36 -24.40 6.56
N GLY A 349 -4.45 -25.11 6.29
CA GLY A 349 -4.60 -26.56 6.45
C GLY A 349 -4.64 -27.28 5.09
N PRO A 350 -5.01 -28.58 5.08
CA PRO A 350 -4.99 -29.35 3.84
C PRO A 350 -6.10 -28.94 2.87
N HIS A 351 -5.83 -29.21 1.60
CA HIS A 351 -6.78 -29.05 0.51
C HIS A 351 -7.54 -30.36 0.28
N PHE A 352 -8.77 -30.25 -0.20
CA PHE A 352 -9.59 -31.39 -0.55
C PHE A 352 -10.59 -31.03 -1.66
N GLN A 353 -11.07 -32.05 -2.35
CA GLN A 353 -12.18 -31.94 -3.30
C GLN A 353 -13.32 -32.83 -2.83
N VAL A 354 -14.53 -32.50 -3.23
CA VAL A 354 -15.73 -33.27 -2.90
C VAL A 354 -16.33 -33.81 -4.17
N SER A 355 -16.55 -35.12 -4.21
CA SER A 355 -17.19 -35.79 -5.36
C SER A 355 -18.66 -36.06 -5.12
N LEU A 356 -19.04 -36.44 -3.89
CA LEU A 356 -20.42 -36.78 -3.54
C LEU A 356 -20.73 -36.53 -2.06
N PRO A 357 -22.00 -36.23 -1.71
CA PRO A 357 -22.45 -36.24 -0.32
C PRO A 357 -22.21 -37.61 0.34
N GLY A 358 -21.83 -37.58 1.62
CA GLY A 358 -21.46 -38.74 2.43
C GLY A 358 -19.96 -39.04 2.46
N GLU A 359 -19.15 -38.33 1.65
CA GLU A 359 -17.70 -38.44 1.66
C GLU A 359 -17.11 -38.00 3.02
N GLN A 360 -16.09 -38.74 3.49
CA GLN A 360 -15.38 -38.43 4.73
C GLN A 360 -13.95 -38.04 4.40
N ILE A 361 -13.54 -36.87 4.88
CA ILE A 361 -12.21 -36.32 4.68
C ILE A 361 -11.51 -36.25 6.04
N GLU A 362 -10.43 -37.02 6.20
CA GLU A 362 -9.59 -36.94 7.39
C GLU A 362 -8.51 -35.87 7.21
N PHE A 363 -8.33 -35.05 8.25
CA PHE A 363 -7.30 -34.03 8.27
C PHE A 363 -6.72 -33.84 9.67
N THR A 364 -5.53 -33.25 9.71
CA THR A 364 -4.79 -33.05 10.96
C THR A 364 -4.46 -31.57 11.13
N HIS A 365 -4.64 -31.07 12.34
CA HIS A 365 -4.26 -29.72 12.70
C HIS A 365 -2.74 -29.56 12.68
N PRO A 366 -2.18 -28.54 11.99
CA PRO A 366 -0.76 -28.43 11.73
C PRO A 366 0.08 -28.28 13.00
N SER A 367 -0.33 -27.42 13.95
CA SER A 367 0.45 -27.17 15.18
C SER A 367 0.27 -28.20 16.29
N THR A 368 -0.94 -28.74 16.49
CA THR A 368 -1.28 -29.62 17.62
C THR A 368 -1.23 -31.12 17.27
N GLY A 369 -1.27 -31.48 15.99
CA GLY A 369 -1.38 -32.87 15.55
C GLY A 369 -2.74 -33.52 15.81
N GLN A 370 -3.74 -32.75 16.27
CA GLN A 370 -5.09 -33.24 16.52
C GLN A 370 -5.76 -33.65 15.19
N LYS A 371 -6.35 -34.85 15.17
CA LYS A 371 -7.08 -35.36 14.01
C LYS A 371 -8.54 -34.97 14.05
N TYR A 372 -9.07 -34.68 12.86
CA TYR A 372 -10.46 -34.37 12.61
C TYR A 372 -10.95 -35.13 11.37
N THR A 373 -12.24 -35.40 11.32
CA THR A 373 -12.94 -35.98 10.19
C THR A 373 -14.08 -35.05 9.81
N LEU A 374 -14.06 -34.56 8.57
CA LEU A 374 -15.15 -33.83 7.95
C LEU A 374 -16.05 -34.83 7.22
N THR A 375 -17.34 -34.80 7.49
CA THR A 375 -18.34 -35.55 6.73
C THR A 375 -19.12 -34.57 5.87
N VAL A 376 -19.17 -34.82 4.56
CA VAL A 376 -19.94 -34.02 3.61
C VAL A 376 -21.41 -34.41 3.73
N GLU A 377 -22.26 -33.47 4.12
CA GLU A 377 -23.71 -33.68 4.25
C GLU A 377 -24.46 -33.27 2.98
N GLY A 378 -23.94 -32.28 2.26
CA GLY A 378 -24.54 -31.78 1.02
C GLY A 378 -23.53 -31.02 0.17
N TYR A 379 -23.67 -31.14 -1.15
CA TYR A 379 -22.79 -30.47 -2.11
C TYR A 379 -23.61 -30.07 -3.33
N GLU A 380 -23.95 -28.79 -3.43
CA GLU A 380 -24.96 -28.28 -4.37
C GLU A 380 -24.45 -27.05 -5.12
N ARG A 381 -24.63 -27.04 -6.44
CA ARG A 381 -24.44 -25.83 -7.25
C ARG A 381 -25.66 -24.93 -7.13
N ARG A 382 -25.43 -23.64 -6.85
CA ARG A 382 -26.47 -22.63 -6.64
C ARG A 382 -26.15 -21.38 -7.43
N GLU A 383 -27.18 -20.59 -7.66
CA GLU A 383 -27.11 -19.30 -8.35
C GLU A 383 -27.64 -18.21 -7.43
N PHE A 384 -26.95 -17.08 -7.41
CA PHE A 384 -27.30 -15.91 -6.62
C PHE A 384 -28.02 -14.89 -7.50
N SER A 385 -29.17 -14.35 -7.07
CA SER A 385 -29.87 -13.38 -7.90
C SER A 385 -29.10 -12.05 -8.04
N ALA A 386 -28.77 -11.63 -9.27
CA ALA A 386 -28.14 -10.33 -9.55
C ALA A 386 -28.85 -9.09 -8.97
N ARG A 387 -30.12 -9.21 -8.53
CA ARG A 387 -30.90 -8.11 -7.94
C ARG A 387 -30.32 -7.55 -6.65
N HIS A 388 -29.38 -8.25 -6.02
CA HIS A 388 -28.80 -7.87 -4.73
C HIS A 388 -27.60 -6.92 -4.82
N PHE A 389 -26.91 -6.82 -5.96
CA PHE A 389 -25.71 -5.97 -6.09
C PHE A 389 -26.04 -4.54 -6.51
N ASN A 390 -27.21 -4.29 -7.09
CA ASN A 390 -27.78 -2.97 -7.41
C ASN A 390 -26.83 -1.94 -8.08
N VAL A 391 -25.87 -2.41 -8.89
CA VAL A 391 -25.01 -1.57 -9.75
C VAL A 391 -25.43 -1.78 -11.22
N PRO A 392 -26.16 -0.83 -11.84
CA PRO A 392 -26.73 -1.01 -13.17
C PRO A 392 -25.69 -1.18 -14.30
N THR A 393 -24.50 -0.63 -14.10
CA THR A 393 -23.42 -0.55 -15.11
C THR A 393 -22.52 -1.80 -15.14
N GLN A 394 -22.71 -2.71 -14.18
CA GLN A 394 -21.86 -3.89 -14.03
C GLN A 394 -22.69 -5.18 -14.06
N GLU A 395 -22.04 -6.23 -14.53
CA GLU A 395 -22.46 -7.62 -14.52
C GLU A 395 -21.61 -8.36 -13.49
N PHE A 396 -22.26 -9.09 -12.59
CA PHE A 396 -21.60 -9.80 -11.49
C PHE A 396 -21.67 -11.31 -11.75
N PRO A 397 -20.66 -12.08 -11.31
CA PRO A 397 -20.77 -13.52 -11.31
C PRO A 397 -21.86 -13.99 -10.33
N GLU A 398 -22.65 -14.99 -10.72
CA GLU A 398 -23.85 -15.45 -9.99
C GLU A 398 -23.73 -16.90 -9.52
N HIS A 399 -22.84 -17.71 -10.10
CA HIS A 399 -22.73 -19.14 -9.82
C HIS A 399 -21.76 -19.43 -8.68
N TYR A 400 -22.15 -20.30 -7.76
CA TYR A 400 -21.29 -20.82 -6.69
C TYR A 400 -21.71 -22.24 -6.28
N THR A 401 -20.85 -22.92 -5.54
CA THR A 401 -21.11 -24.23 -4.95
C THR A 401 -21.20 -24.10 -3.44
N MET A 402 -22.25 -24.68 -2.86
CA MET A 402 -22.47 -24.74 -1.42
C MET A 402 -22.11 -26.13 -0.89
N LEU A 403 -21.20 -26.16 0.08
CA LEU A 403 -20.78 -27.35 0.81
C LEU A 403 -21.40 -27.32 2.21
N SER A 404 -22.26 -28.28 2.52
CA SER A 404 -22.79 -28.53 3.87
C SER A 404 -22.03 -29.70 4.50
N TYR A 405 -21.59 -29.55 5.74
CA TYR A 405 -20.70 -30.53 6.37
C TYR A 405 -20.81 -30.57 7.90
N THR A 406 -20.34 -31.66 8.50
CA THR A 406 -20.12 -31.83 9.94
C THR A 406 -18.65 -32.17 10.21
N ILE A 407 -18.12 -31.80 11.38
CA ILE A 407 -16.73 -32.09 11.77
C ILE A 407 -16.70 -32.79 13.13
N LEU A 408 -15.93 -33.88 13.23
CA LEU A 408 -15.70 -34.63 14.46
C LEU A 408 -14.19 -34.80 14.74
N PRO A 409 -13.72 -34.65 16.00
CA PRO A 409 -14.46 -34.13 17.15
C PRO A 409 -14.90 -32.68 16.90
N ALA A 410 -16.03 -32.28 17.50
CA ALA A 410 -16.60 -30.96 17.27
C ALA A 410 -15.61 -29.85 17.68
N PRO A 411 -15.13 -29.01 16.74
CA PRO A 411 -14.23 -27.91 17.08
C PRO A 411 -14.99 -26.77 17.78
N PRO A 412 -14.29 -25.92 18.57
CA PRO A 412 -14.87 -24.69 19.07
C PRO A 412 -15.38 -23.79 17.93
N ASP A 413 -16.42 -23.02 18.19
CA ASP A 413 -17.00 -22.12 17.19
C ASP A 413 -15.96 -21.11 16.68
N GLY A 414 -15.81 -21.03 15.35
CA GLY A 414 -14.87 -20.11 14.69
C GLY A 414 -13.40 -20.54 14.73
N PHE A 415 -13.10 -21.73 15.24
CA PHE A 415 -11.74 -22.30 15.23
C PHE A 415 -11.28 -22.74 13.83
N LEU A 416 -12.23 -23.12 12.98
CA LEU A 416 -11.97 -23.66 11.65
C LEU A 416 -12.95 -23.04 10.65
N THR A 417 -12.45 -22.69 9.49
CA THR A 417 -13.26 -22.29 8.33
C THR A 417 -12.83 -23.07 7.10
N ILE A 418 -13.75 -23.22 6.14
CA ILE A 418 -13.46 -23.84 4.84
C ILE A 418 -13.65 -22.77 3.78
N THR A 419 -12.64 -22.60 2.94
CA THR A 419 -12.61 -21.60 1.87
C THR A 419 -12.31 -22.24 0.53
N ASP A 420 -12.82 -21.66 -0.54
CA ASP A 420 -12.36 -21.98 -1.90
C ASP A 420 -10.89 -21.58 -2.08
N CYS A 421 -10.15 -22.34 -2.90
CA CYS A 421 -8.79 -21.98 -3.33
C CYS A 421 -8.80 -21.06 -4.56
N ALA A 422 -9.89 -21.03 -5.32
CA ALA A 422 -10.03 -20.16 -6.48
C ALA A 422 -10.54 -18.76 -6.07
N PRO A 423 -10.05 -17.68 -6.71
CA PRO A 423 -10.61 -16.36 -6.54
C PRO A 423 -11.94 -16.21 -7.28
N SER A 424 -12.83 -15.35 -6.79
CA SER A 424 -14.05 -14.96 -7.52
C SER A 424 -13.72 -14.25 -8.83
N ASP A 425 -14.56 -14.46 -9.84
CA ASP A 425 -14.52 -13.71 -11.07
C ASP A 425 -14.74 -12.21 -10.79
N ARG A 426 -14.00 -11.34 -11.48
CA ARG A 426 -14.17 -9.90 -11.34
C ARG A 426 -15.44 -9.44 -12.07
N PRO A 427 -16.25 -8.54 -11.49
CA PRO A 427 -17.40 -7.95 -12.18
C PRO A 427 -16.99 -7.33 -13.52
N ARG A 428 -17.84 -7.48 -14.55
CA ARG A 428 -17.59 -6.99 -15.90
C ARG A 428 -18.47 -5.78 -16.19
N GLN A 429 -18.00 -4.84 -17.01
CA GLN A 429 -18.87 -3.73 -17.45
C GLN A 429 -19.89 -4.23 -18.46
N LYS A 430 -21.15 -3.82 -18.28
CA LYS A 430 -22.20 -4.01 -19.30
C LYS A 430 -21.93 -3.01 -20.43
N HIS A 431 -21.34 -3.48 -21.52
CA HIS A 431 -21.02 -2.77 -22.78
C HIS A 431 -20.97 -1.22 -22.74
N PRO A 432 -19.79 -0.58 -22.88
CA PRO A 432 -19.75 0.85 -23.12
C PRO A 432 -20.28 1.14 -24.54
N GLY A 433 -21.21 2.09 -24.67
CA GLY A 433 -21.51 2.70 -25.97
C GLY A 433 -20.22 3.29 -26.59
N PRO A 434 -20.15 3.50 -27.91
CA PRO A 434 -18.91 3.73 -28.67
C PRO A 434 -18.08 4.98 -28.30
N ASN A 435 -18.45 5.75 -27.28
CA ASN A 435 -17.85 7.05 -26.93
C ASN A 435 -17.44 7.21 -25.46
N VAL A 436 -17.06 6.15 -24.74
CA VAL A 436 -16.56 6.29 -23.35
C VAL A 436 -15.09 5.89 -23.28
N LEU A 437 -14.23 6.87 -22.97
CA LEU A 437 -12.83 6.69 -22.61
C LEU A 437 -12.74 5.72 -21.41
N GLN A 438 -11.92 4.68 -21.55
CA GLN A 438 -11.64 3.72 -20.49
C GLN A 438 -11.00 4.44 -19.29
N ALA A 439 -11.75 4.57 -18.20
CA ALA A 439 -11.16 4.84 -16.90
C ALA A 439 -10.57 3.54 -16.37
N THR A 440 -9.25 3.49 -16.22
CA THR A 440 -8.53 2.39 -15.59
C THR A 440 -8.69 2.46 -14.06
N ASN A 441 -9.01 1.32 -13.47
CA ASN A 441 -8.84 0.94 -12.06
C ASN A 441 -9.72 1.65 -11.02
N GLU A 442 -10.98 1.21 -10.90
CA GLU A 442 -11.66 1.15 -9.60
C GLU A 442 -11.68 -0.30 -9.11
N VAL A 443 -10.99 -0.56 -7.99
CA VAL A 443 -10.93 -1.87 -7.33
C VAL A 443 -12.23 -2.05 -6.53
N CYS A 444 -13.21 -2.74 -7.10
CA CYS A 444 -14.36 -3.25 -6.35
C CYS A 444 -14.15 -4.75 -6.09
N SER A 445 -13.43 -5.08 -5.02
CA SER A 445 -13.41 -6.44 -4.48
C SER A 445 -14.70 -6.69 -3.71
N ILE A 446 -15.71 -7.28 -4.35
CA ILE A 446 -16.86 -7.82 -3.63
C ILE A 446 -16.55 -9.28 -3.26
N GLY A 447 -15.96 -9.46 -2.08
CA GLY A 447 -16.01 -10.76 -1.43
C GLY A 447 -17.42 -10.97 -0.88
N ILE A 448 -18.02 -12.14 -1.10
CA ILE A 448 -19.06 -12.61 -0.19
C ILE A 448 -18.33 -12.82 1.15
N ILE A 449 -18.45 -11.85 2.06
CA ILE A 449 -18.12 -12.07 3.46
C ILE A 449 -19.00 -13.25 3.88
N GLY A 450 -18.36 -14.36 4.25
CA GLY A 450 -19.03 -15.53 4.79
C GLY A 450 -20.11 -15.09 5.78
N ILE A 451 -21.27 -15.74 5.66
CA ILE A 451 -22.50 -15.48 6.41
C ILE A 451 -22.16 -14.94 7.81
N PRO A 452 -22.74 -13.80 8.24
CA PRO A 452 -22.46 -13.22 9.54
C PRO A 452 -22.47 -14.27 10.64
N ARG A 453 -21.44 -14.25 11.50
CA ARG A 453 -21.45 -14.89 12.82
C ARG A 453 -22.82 -14.64 13.47
N GLY A 454 -23.72 -15.63 13.44
CA GLY A 454 -25.06 -15.50 14.03
C GLY A 454 -26.20 -16.29 13.38
N ALA A 455 -26.09 -16.78 12.14
CA ALA A 455 -27.14 -17.64 11.56
C ALA A 455 -26.77 -19.13 11.69
N THR A 456 -26.61 -19.62 12.92
CA THR A 456 -26.68 -21.05 13.20
C THR A 456 -28.14 -21.48 13.09
N SER A 457 -28.49 -22.30 12.10
CA SER A 457 -29.72 -23.09 12.19
C SER A 457 -29.52 -24.08 13.33
N THR A 458 -30.12 -23.79 14.49
CA THR A 458 -30.21 -24.76 15.58
C THR A 458 -31.17 -25.86 15.16
N ALA A 459 -30.65 -26.92 14.55
CA ALA A 459 -31.30 -28.21 14.58
C ALA A 459 -30.92 -28.86 15.93
N SER A 460 -31.82 -28.73 16.91
CA SER A 460 -31.71 -29.48 18.17
C SER A 460 -31.95 -30.97 17.90
N GLY A 461 -30.87 -31.73 17.76
CA GLY A 461 -30.84 -33.19 17.82
C GLY A 461 -29.79 -33.60 18.86
N GLY A 462 -30.21 -34.34 19.89
CA GLY A 462 -29.33 -34.73 20.98
C GLY A 462 -28.39 -35.88 20.61
N GLY A 463 -27.14 -35.76 21.03
CA GLY A 463 -26.17 -36.87 21.18
C GLY A 463 -25.17 -36.99 20.03
N ASN A 464 -23.89 -36.68 20.32
CA ASN A 464 -22.67 -37.02 19.55
C ASN A 464 -22.58 -36.70 18.05
N GLU A 465 -23.62 -36.16 17.42
CA GLU A 465 -23.62 -35.75 16.01
C GLU A 465 -23.07 -34.32 15.89
N GLY A 466 -22.08 -34.11 15.02
CA GLY A 466 -21.39 -32.83 14.85
C GLY A 466 -22.34 -31.70 14.42
N LYS A 467 -21.98 -30.45 14.74
CA LYS A 467 -22.76 -29.27 14.34
C LYS A 467 -22.73 -29.11 12.81
N LEU A 468 -23.90 -29.08 12.18
CA LEU A 468 -24.05 -28.83 10.74
C LEU A 468 -23.58 -27.41 10.41
N GLN A 469 -22.66 -27.31 9.45
CA GLN A 469 -22.05 -26.08 8.98
C GLN A 469 -22.13 -26.00 7.46
N ALA A 470 -21.92 -24.81 6.90
CA ALA A 470 -21.90 -24.59 5.47
C ALA A 470 -20.76 -23.65 5.04
N ALA A 471 -20.21 -23.90 3.86
CA ALA A 471 -19.24 -23.06 3.16
C ALA A 471 -19.72 -22.82 1.73
N CYS A 472 -19.39 -21.66 1.17
CA CYS A 472 -19.69 -21.31 -0.21
C CYS A 472 -18.39 -21.10 -0.99
N SER A 473 -18.36 -21.56 -2.23
CA SER A 473 -17.25 -21.34 -3.14
C SER A 473 -17.18 -19.87 -3.56
N ALA A 474 -16.11 -19.52 -4.27
CA ALA A 474 -16.03 -18.27 -4.99
C ALA A 474 -17.16 -18.15 -6.04
N LEU A 475 -17.46 -16.91 -6.43
CA LEU A 475 -18.49 -16.61 -7.44
C LEU A 475 -17.88 -16.64 -8.84
N HIS A 476 -18.56 -17.30 -9.78
CA HIS A 476 -18.15 -17.37 -11.18
C HIS A 476 -19.29 -17.01 -12.15
N PHE A 477 -18.94 -16.53 -13.34
CA PHE A 477 -19.93 -16.26 -14.40
C PHE A 477 -20.53 -17.54 -14.95
N GLU A 478 -19.74 -18.61 -15.00
CA GLU A 478 -20.19 -19.94 -15.42
C GLU A 478 -20.06 -20.92 -14.24
N PRO A 479 -20.93 -21.94 -14.15
CA PRO A 479 -20.78 -22.99 -13.14
C PRO A 479 -19.42 -23.67 -13.21
N VAL A 480 -18.76 -23.83 -12.06
CA VAL A 480 -17.49 -24.56 -11.96
C VAL A 480 -17.73 -26.04 -11.72
N ASP A 481 -16.95 -26.89 -12.39
CA ASP A 481 -17.17 -28.33 -12.35
C ASP A 481 -16.76 -28.97 -11.02
N ALA A 482 -15.59 -28.59 -10.50
CA ALA A 482 -15.05 -29.05 -9.23
C ALA A 482 -14.42 -27.87 -8.48
N VAL A 483 -14.70 -27.78 -7.19
CA VAL A 483 -14.13 -26.78 -6.28
C VAL A 483 -13.04 -27.46 -5.45
N GLU A 484 -11.86 -26.86 -5.43
CA GLU A 484 -10.81 -27.23 -4.50
C GLU A 484 -10.98 -26.39 -3.22
N TRP A 485 -11.29 -27.08 -2.13
CA TRP A 485 -11.51 -26.47 -0.83
C TRP A 485 -10.25 -26.55 0.01
N ARG A 486 -10.03 -25.54 0.85
CA ARG A 486 -8.96 -25.47 1.84
C ARG A 486 -9.53 -25.28 3.23
N ILE A 487 -8.98 -26.04 4.18
CA ILE A 487 -9.24 -25.86 5.60
C ILE A 487 -8.35 -24.75 6.12
N VAL A 488 -8.89 -23.80 6.87
CA VAL A 488 -8.14 -22.72 7.53
C VAL A 488 -8.40 -22.77 9.03
N PHE A 489 -7.33 -22.95 9.80
CA PHE A 489 -7.36 -22.95 11.26
C PHE A 489 -7.17 -21.52 11.79
N HIS A 490 -7.85 -21.20 12.88
CA HIS A 490 -7.77 -19.91 13.56
C HIS A 490 -7.15 -20.11 14.93
N GLU A 491 -5.85 -19.90 15.03
CA GLU A 491 -5.05 -20.21 16.21
C GLU A 491 -4.76 -18.95 17.03
N LYS A 492 -5.11 -19.01 18.31
CA LYS A 492 -4.69 -18.01 19.28
C LYS A 492 -3.28 -18.35 19.76
N ARG A 493 -2.30 -17.45 19.52
CA ARG A 493 -0.90 -17.68 19.89
C ARG A 493 -0.50 -17.08 21.22
N CYS A 494 -1.19 -16.03 21.66
CA CYS A 494 -0.89 -15.33 22.90
C CYS A 494 -2.01 -15.50 23.92
N GLU A 495 -1.67 -15.79 25.17
CA GLU A 495 -2.65 -15.82 26.26
C GLU A 495 -3.18 -14.42 26.60
N ASP A 496 -4.41 -14.34 27.10
CA ASP A 496 -4.97 -13.03 27.49
C ASP A 496 -4.28 -12.50 28.74
N ILE A 497 -3.91 -11.22 28.73
CA ILE A 497 -3.30 -10.57 29.88
C ILE A 497 -4.13 -9.39 30.40
N GLY A 498 -4.12 -9.19 31.71
CA GLY A 498 -4.76 -8.06 32.37
C GLY A 498 -3.74 -7.11 32.98
N LEU A 499 -3.83 -5.82 32.64
CA LEU A 499 -2.92 -4.78 33.14
C LEU A 499 -3.70 -3.69 33.86
N GLU A 500 -3.31 -3.41 35.10
CA GLU A 500 -3.77 -2.23 35.84
C GLU A 500 -2.95 -1.00 35.39
N LEU A 501 -3.64 0.06 34.99
CA LEU A 501 -3.09 1.30 34.45
C LEU A 501 -3.16 2.47 35.44
N ILE A 502 -4.26 2.57 36.20
CA ILE A 502 -4.53 3.62 37.20
C ILE A 502 -5.10 2.98 38.45
#